data_AF-A0A5C3MET0-F1
#
_entry.id   AF-A0A5C3MET0-F1
#
_cell.length_a   1.000
_cell.length_b   1.000
_cell.length_c   1.000
_cell.angle_alpha   90.00
_cell.angle_beta   90.00
_cell.angle_gamma   90.00
#
_symmetry.space_group_name_H-M   'P 1'
#
loop_
_entity.id
_entity.type
_entity.pdbx_description
1 polymer ?
#
loop_
_entity_poly.entity_id
_entity_poly.type
_entity_poly.pdbx_seq_one_letter_code
_entity_poly.pdbx_strand_id
1 'polypeptide(L)'
;MGGPNLEVFKFTLYLFVPIAALVHFGDPEWYRKHVVPYQDKLFPSLDRTTQRIPTDQNGVREELARIKAERLAKRAAREAEESK
;
A
#
# COMPACT_ATOMS: atom_id res chain seq x y z
N MET A 1 46.09 -12.61 -15.71
CA MET A 1 44.69 -12.76 -16.18
C MET A 1 44.37 -14.26 -16.16
N GLY A 2 43.33 -14.69 -15.44
CA GLY A 2 43.13 -16.09 -15.01
C GLY A 2 42.71 -17.12 -16.07
N GLY A 3 43.08 -16.91 -17.33
CA GLY A 3 42.87 -17.83 -18.43
C GLY A 3 41.39 -18.10 -18.80
N PRO A 4 41.15 -18.89 -19.86
CA PRO A 4 39.81 -19.15 -20.41
C PRO A 4 38.82 -19.74 -19.40
N ASN A 5 39.29 -20.55 -18.44
CA ASN A 5 38.44 -21.15 -17.41
C ASN A 5 37.79 -20.11 -16.49
N LEU A 6 38.51 -19.02 -16.18
CA LEU A 6 37.97 -17.94 -15.35
C LEU A 6 36.88 -17.15 -16.08
N GLU A 7 36.99 -17.02 -17.40
CA GLU A 7 36.00 -16.34 -18.22
C GLU A 7 34.70 -17.15 -18.29
N VAL A 8 34.79 -18.47 -18.48
CA VAL A 8 33.62 -19.38 -18.45
C VAL A 8 32.91 -19.35 -17.10
N PHE A 9 33.66 -19.33 -16.00
CA PHE A 9 33.08 -19.24 -14.65
C PHE A 9 32.31 -17.92 -14.45
N LYS A 10 32.93 -16.78 -14.78
CA LYS A 10 32.28 -15.46 -14.65
C LYS A 10 31.02 -15.37 -15.51
N PHE A 11 31.10 -15.85 -16.75
CA PHE A 11 29.96 -15.87 -17.66
C PHE A 11 28.81 -16.71 -17.12
N THR A 12 29.11 -17.92 -16.63
CA THR A 12 28.12 -18.78 -15.98
C THR A 12 27.48 -18.09 -14.77
N LEU A 13 28.28 -17.44 -13.92
CA LEU A 13 27.77 -16.71 -12.76
C LEU A 13 26.84 -15.54 -13.18
N TYR A 14 27.25 -14.77 -14.19
CA TYR A 14 26.46 -13.65 -14.71
C TYR A 14 25.13 -14.07 -15.33
N LEU A 15 25.05 -15.27 -15.89
CA LEU A 15 23.77 -15.81 -16.37
C LEU A 15 22.97 -16.45 -15.24
N PHE A 16 23.62 -17.25 -14.40
CA PHE A 16 22.95 -18.03 -13.36
C PHE A 16 22.27 -17.13 -12.32
N VAL A 17 22.94 -16.10 -11.83
CA VAL A 17 22.41 -15.23 -10.78
C VAL A 17 21.08 -14.55 -11.18
N PRO A 18 20.97 -13.84 -12.32
CA PRO A 18 19.70 -13.23 -12.69
C PRO A 18 18.63 -14.26 -13.03
N ILE A 19 18.97 -15.40 -13.64
CA ILE A 19 18.00 -16.46 -13.94
C ILE A 19 17.46 -17.06 -12.64
N ALA A 20 18.32 -17.38 -11.68
CA ALA A 20 17.93 -17.90 -10.38
C ALA A 20 17.06 -16.89 -9.61
N ALA A 21 17.43 -15.61 -9.65
CA ALA A 21 16.62 -14.54 -9.06
C ALA A 21 15.23 -14.46 -9.71
N LEU A 22 15.13 -14.53 -11.05
CA LEU A 22 13.86 -14.53 -11.76
C LEU A 22 12.99 -15.74 -11.41
N VAL A 23 13.57 -16.94 -11.31
CA VAL A 23 12.81 -18.14 -10.93
C VAL A 23 12.33 -18.06 -9.49
N HIS A 24 13.15 -17.52 -8.58
CA HIS A 24 12.78 -17.41 -7.17
C HIS A 24 11.75 -16.30 -6.90
N PHE A 25 12.01 -15.09 -7.39
CA PHE A 25 11.17 -13.93 -7.13
C PHE A 25 10.02 -13.75 -8.13
N GLY A 26 10.11 -14.37 -9.30
CA GLY A 26 9.06 -14.38 -10.31
C GLY A 26 7.95 -15.40 -10.06
N ASP A 27 8.11 -16.28 -9.07
CA ASP A 27 7.04 -17.18 -8.64
C ASP A 27 5.83 -16.37 -8.13
N PRO A 28 4.65 -16.51 -8.76
CA PRO A 28 3.44 -15.83 -8.30
C PRO A 28 3.07 -16.15 -6.85
N GLU A 29 3.36 -17.37 -6.38
CA GLU A 29 3.11 -17.75 -4.98
C GLU A 29 4.05 -17.02 -4.03
N TRP A 30 5.34 -16.92 -4.37
CA TRP A 30 6.30 -16.15 -3.59
C TRP A 30 5.85 -14.69 -3.44
N TYR A 31 5.43 -14.05 -4.54
CA TYR A 31 4.95 -12.67 -4.55
C TYR A 31 3.71 -12.49 -3.67
N ARG A 32 2.70 -13.37 -3.82
CA ARG A 32 1.47 -13.34 -3.01
C ARG A 32 1.75 -13.52 -1.53
N LYS A 33 2.73 -14.33 -1.17
CA LYS A 33 3.04 -14.64 0.23
C LYS A 33 3.89 -13.56 0.91
N HIS A 34 4.82 -12.94 0.19
CA HIS A 34 5.82 -12.05 0.81
C HIS A 34 5.59 -10.57 0.49
N VAL A 35 5.13 -10.23 -0.72
CA VAL A 35 4.99 -8.84 -1.16
C VAL A 35 3.61 -8.29 -0.84
N VAL A 36 2.55 -9.01 -1.20
CA VAL A 36 1.16 -8.54 -0.99
C VAL A 36 0.87 -8.21 0.47
N PRO A 37 1.19 -9.06 1.47
CA PRO A 37 0.88 -8.76 2.87
C PRO A 37 1.73 -7.61 3.44
N TYR A 38 2.83 -7.27 2.77
CA TYR A 38 3.66 -6.13 3.18
C TYR A 38 2.98 -4.79 2.87
N GLN A 39 2.09 -4.76 1.87
CA GLN A 39 1.25 -3.59 1.58
C GLN A 39 0.45 -3.15 2.81
N ASP A 40 -0.09 -4.10 3.57
CA ASP A 40 -0.91 -3.84 4.77
C ASP A 40 -0.11 -3.22 5.92
N LYS A 41 1.23 -3.36 5.91
CA LYS A 41 2.13 -2.73 6.89
C LYS A 41 2.52 -1.30 6.50
N LEU A 42 2.58 -1.03 5.19
CA LEU A 42 3.02 0.25 4.66
C LEU A 42 1.88 1.26 4.57
N PHE A 43 0.69 0.79 4.21
CA PHE A 43 -0.48 1.64 4.00
C PHE A 43 -1.47 1.49 5.15
N PRO A 44 -2.19 2.57 5.54
CA PRO A 44 -3.32 2.44 6.44
C PRO A 44 -4.36 1.47 5.85
N SER A 45 -5.05 0.74 6.73
CA SER A 45 -6.08 -0.20 6.31
C SER A 45 -7.13 0.51 5.44
N LEU A 46 -7.65 -0.19 4.43
CA LEU A 46 -8.65 0.37 3.51
C LEU A 46 -9.89 0.86 4.26
N ASP A 47 -10.24 0.25 5.40
CA ASP A 47 -11.33 0.68 6.28
C ASP A 47 -11.11 2.09 6.87
N ARG A 48 -9.85 2.49 7.05
CA ARG A 48 -9.48 3.82 7.58
C ARG A 48 -9.30 4.86 6.48
N THR A 49 -9.26 4.45 5.21
CA THR A 49 -9.06 5.35 4.08
C THR A 49 -10.36 5.51 3.30
N THR A 50 -10.84 6.74 3.16
CA THR A 50 -12.01 7.02 2.32
C THR A 50 -11.69 6.71 0.86
N GLN A 51 -12.12 5.54 0.38
CA GLN A 51 -11.89 5.07 -0.99
C GLN A 51 -12.76 5.81 -2.02
N ARG A 52 -13.90 6.37 -1.60
CA ARG A 52 -14.84 7.07 -2.47
C ARG A 52 -14.80 8.56 -2.20
N ILE A 53 -13.93 9.24 -2.93
CA ILE A 53 -13.83 10.69 -2.92
C ILE A 53 -14.79 11.23 -3.99
N PRO A 54 -15.69 12.17 -3.67
CA PRO A 54 -16.53 12.81 -4.66
C PRO A 54 -15.66 13.50 -5.72
N THR A 55 -15.92 13.22 -6.99
CA THR A 55 -15.19 13.82 -8.11
C THR A 55 -15.95 14.96 -8.77
N ASP A 56 -17.24 15.10 -8.46
CA ASP A 56 -18.10 16.16 -8.96
C ASP A 56 -18.35 17.26 -7.92
N GLN A 57 -18.62 18.47 -8.39
CA GLN A 57 -18.76 19.64 -7.52
C GLN A 57 -19.97 19.54 -6.58
N ASN A 58 -21.06 18.88 -6.99
CA ASN A 58 -22.24 18.75 -6.17
C ASN A 58 -22.00 17.75 -5.02
N GLY A 59 -21.40 16.60 -5.32
CA GLY A 59 -21.00 15.59 -4.36
C GLY A 59 -20.00 16.14 -3.33
N VAL A 60 -19.08 17.01 -3.75
CA VAL A 60 -18.19 17.71 -2.79
C VAL A 60 -18.98 18.59 -1.82
N ARG A 61 -19.97 19.35 -2.30
CA ARG A 61 -20.78 20.24 -1.44
C ARG A 61 -21.65 19.45 -0.46
N GLU A 62 -22.26 18.36 -0.91
CA GLU A 62 -23.06 17.48 -0.06
C GLU A 62 -22.21 16.83 1.04
N GLU A 63 -21.03 16.32 0.67
CA GLU A 63 -20.12 15.68 1.63
C GLU A 63 -19.57 16.69 2.66
N LEU A 64 -19.29 17.92 2.24
CA LEU A 64 -18.92 19.01 3.15
C LEU A 64 -20.06 19.35 4.12
N ALA A 65 -21.30 19.37 3.66
CA ALA A 65 -22.46 19.62 4.51
C ALA A 65 -22.62 18.50 5.56
N ARG A 66 -22.46 17.23 5.15
CA ARG A 66 -22.46 16.05 6.04
C ARG A 66 -21.41 16.17 7.14
N ILE A 67 -20.16 16.46 6.75
CA ILE A 67 -19.03 16.62 7.70
C ILE A 67 -19.30 17.76 8.69
N LYS A 68 -19.86 18.89 8.22
CA LYS A 68 -20.18 20.03 9.09
C LYS A 68 -21.27 19.67 10.11
N ALA A 69 -22.31 18.95 9.69
CA ALA A 69 -23.38 18.50 10.58
C ALA A 69 -22.86 17.52 11.65
N GLU A 70 -22.03 16.54 11.27
CA GLU A 70 -21.41 15.61 12.22
C GLU A 70 -20.54 16.32 13.27
N ARG A 71 -19.75 17.33 12.85
CA ARG A 71 -18.94 18.13 13.77
C ARG A 71 -19.79 18.90 14.77
N LEU A 72 -20.89 19.49 14.31
CA LEU A 72 -21.80 20.23 15.17
C LEU A 72 -22.47 19.30 16.20
N ALA A 73 -22.93 18.13 15.77
CA ALA A 73 -23.54 17.13 16.64
C ALA A 73 -22.55 16.61 17.70
N LYS A 74 -21.32 16.30 17.32
CA LYS A 74 -20.26 15.89 18.27
C LYS A 74 -19.91 16.99 19.27
N ARG A 75 -19.95 18.25 18.84
CA ARG A 75 -19.72 19.39 19.73
C ARG A 75 -20.86 19.53 20.74
N ALA A 76 -22.11 19.49 20.29
CA ALA A 76 -23.27 19.56 21.17
C ALA A 76 -23.31 18.38 22.18
N ALA A 77 -22.92 17.17 21.76
CA ALA A 77 -22.83 16.02 22.66
C ALA A 77 -21.80 16.22 23.77
N ARG A 78 -20.61 16.75 23.45
CA ARG A 78 -19.58 17.08 24.44
C ARG A 78 -20.01 18.18 25.41
N GLU A 79 -20.63 19.24 24.89
CA GLU A 79 -21.16 20.33 25.72
C GLU A 79 -22.29 19.84 26.65
N ALA A 80 -23.11 18.88 26.21
CA ALA A 80 -24.13 18.26 27.05
C ALA A 80 -23.53 17.37 28.17
N GLU A 81 -22.46 16.63 27.88
CA GLU A 81 -21.72 15.85 28.89
C GLU A 81 -21.01 16.74 29.92
N GLU A 82 -20.43 17.87 29.50
CA GLU A 82 -19.77 18.83 30.42
C GLU A 82 -20.77 19.63 31.27
N SER A 83 -22.02 19.77 30.81
CA SER A 83 -23.09 20.46 31.55
C SER A 83 -23.81 19.57 32.58
N LYS A 84 -23.42 18.30 32.70
CA LYS A 84 -24.00 17.30 33.60
C LYS A 84 -23.12 17.05 34.81
#